data_AF-A0A9E3KC46-F1
#
_entry.id   AF-A0A9E3KC46-F1
#
_cell.length_a   1.000
_cell.length_b   1.000
_cell.length_c   1.000
_cell.angle_alpha   90.00
_cell.angle_beta   90.00
_cell.angle_gamma   90.00
#
_symmetry.space_group_name_H-M   'P 1'
#
loop_
_entity.id
_entity.type
_entity.pdbx_description
1 polymer ?
#
loop_
_entity_poly.entity_id
_entity_poly.type
_entity_poly.pdbx_seq_one_letter_code
_entity_poly.pdbx_strand_id
1 'polypeptide(L)'
;MRVAPLLTGLLLLAACGKSAGDRTADQLDNAAEQSDPAAAAVLSNAADNLRENDPASPAADAQNALQAAGNAQAEQPQQQR
;
A
#
# COMPACT_ATOMS: atom_id res chain seq x y z
N MET A 1 56.19 0.44 6.98
CA MET A 1 55.53 -0.88 6.85
C MET A 1 54.94 -1.29 8.19
N ARG A 2 53.63 -1.19 8.36
CA ARG A 2 52.86 -1.90 9.40
C ARG A 2 51.53 -2.32 8.78
N VAL A 3 51.23 -3.60 8.90
CA VAL A 3 50.14 -4.32 8.25
C VAL A 3 49.13 -4.74 9.32
N ALA A 4 47.84 -4.65 8.98
CA ALA A 4 46.68 -5.38 9.53
C ALA A 4 46.17 -5.00 10.95
N PRO A 5 44.89 -5.30 11.31
CA PRO A 5 43.90 -6.12 10.59
C PRO A 5 42.46 -5.56 10.47
N LEU A 6 41.78 -6.11 9.46
CA LEU A 6 40.36 -6.45 9.35
C LEU A 6 39.50 -6.27 10.63
N LEU A 7 38.59 -5.31 10.58
CA LEU A 7 37.36 -5.29 11.40
C LEU A 7 36.18 -5.00 10.47
N THR A 8 36.00 -5.91 9.50
CA THR A 8 34.78 -6.05 8.72
C THR A 8 33.72 -6.70 9.63
N GLY A 9 33.19 -5.92 10.57
CA GLY A 9 32.30 -6.44 11.62
C GLY A 9 31.04 -5.59 11.71
N LEU A 10 29.93 -6.15 11.22
CA LEU A 10 28.57 -5.76 11.52
C LEU A 10 28.15 -4.33 11.11
N LEU A 11 28.07 -4.07 9.81
CA LEU A 11 27.13 -3.07 9.31
C LEU A 11 25.69 -3.59 9.47
N LEU A 12 25.10 -3.27 10.64
CA LEU A 12 23.77 -2.66 10.76
C LEU A 12 22.60 -3.48 10.15
N LEU A 13 22.13 -4.56 10.77
CA LEU A 13 21.14 -4.58 11.85
C LEU A 13 19.73 -3.98 11.60
N ALA A 14 19.35 -3.38 10.47
CA ALA A 14 17.96 -2.89 10.33
C ALA A 14 17.55 -2.49 8.90
N ALA A 15 17.58 -3.41 7.94
CA ALA A 15 16.65 -3.29 6.82
C ALA A 15 15.22 -3.68 7.31
N CYS A 16 14.69 -2.96 8.30
CA CYS A 16 13.26 -2.88 8.56
C CYS A 16 12.62 -2.05 7.43
N GLY A 17 12.68 -2.59 6.21
CA GLY A 17 12.09 -1.99 5.03
C GLY A 17 10.60 -2.28 5.04
N LYS A 18 9.79 -1.23 5.20
CA LYS A 18 8.35 -1.18 4.91
C LYS A 18 8.00 -2.18 3.78
N SER A 19 7.11 -3.13 4.08
CA SER A 19 6.80 -4.26 3.18
C SER A 19 6.25 -3.74 1.83
N ALA A 20 6.23 -4.60 0.83
CA ALA A 20 5.57 -4.23 -0.44
C ALA A 20 4.08 -3.93 -0.20
N GLY A 21 3.42 -4.73 0.64
CA GLY A 21 2.02 -4.52 1.06
C GLY A 21 1.82 -3.16 1.72
N ASP A 22 2.68 -2.80 2.67
CA ASP A 22 2.62 -1.51 3.36
C ASP A 22 2.77 -0.31 2.40
N ARG A 23 3.70 -0.39 1.44
CA ARG A 23 3.88 0.68 0.45
C ARG A 23 2.69 0.82 -0.48
N THR A 24 2.09 -0.31 -0.86
CA THR A 24 0.89 -0.32 -1.68
C THR A 24 -0.32 0.18 -0.91
N ALA A 25 -0.44 -0.17 0.37
CA ALA A 25 -1.47 0.37 1.26
C ALA A 25 -1.38 1.90 1.37
N ASP A 26 -0.19 2.44 1.61
CA ASP A 26 0.01 3.89 1.64
C ASP A 26 -0.41 4.56 0.32
N GLN A 27 -0.18 3.91 -0.83
CA GLN A 27 -0.62 4.43 -2.14
C GLN A 27 -2.15 4.44 -2.28
N LEU A 28 -2.83 3.39 -1.81
CA LEU A 28 -4.29 3.30 -1.83
C LEU A 28 -4.92 4.34 -0.89
N ASP A 29 -4.36 4.58 0.30
CA ASP A 29 -4.84 5.64 1.20
C ASP A 29 -4.69 7.03 0.58
N ASN A 30 -3.54 7.33 -0.02
CA ASN A 30 -3.34 8.61 -0.71
C ASN A 30 -4.32 8.80 -1.89
N ALA A 31 -4.72 7.71 -2.55
CA ALA A 31 -5.75 7.75 -3.58
C ALA A 31 -7.15 7.93 -2.96
N ALA A 32 -7.43 7.31 -1.82
CA ALA A 32 -8.68 7.46 -1.07
C ALA A 32 -8.92 8.92 -0.66
N GLU A 33 -7.90 9.61 -0.15
CA GLU A 33 -7.98 11.03 0.24
C GLU A 33 -8.35 11.98 -0.91
N GLN A 34 -8.08 11.58 -2.15
CA GLN A 34 -8.36 12.35 -3.36
C GLN A 34 -9.63 11.88 -4.10
N SER A 35 -10.32 10.87 -3.55
CA SER A 35 -11.47 10.24 -4.19
C SER A 35 -12.79 10.69 -3.57
N ASP A 36 -13.89 10.47 -4.29
CA ASP A 36 -15.23 10.65 -3.75
C ASP A 36 -15.49 9.69 -2.57
N PRO A 37 -16.41 9.99 -1.63
CA PRO A 37 -16.56 9.23 -0.39
C PRO A 37 -16.75 7.71 -0.56
N ALA A 38 -17.49 7.26 -1.58
CA ALA A 38 -17.66 5.83 -1.84
C ALA A 38 -16.40 5.16 -2.39
N ALA A 39 -15.67 5.81 -3.29
CA ALA A 39 -14.38 5.31 -3.77
C ALA A 39 -13.35 5.30 -2.64
N ALA A 40 -13.30 6.36 -1.85
CA ALA A 40 -12.40 6.48 -0.70
C ALA A 40 -12.60 5.33 0.30
N ALA A 41 -13.85 4.98 0.61
CA ALA A 41 -14.15 3.85 1.49
C ALA A 41 -13.63 2.52 0.94
N VAL A 42 -13.77 2.27 -0.37
CA VAL A 42 -13.25 1.04 -1.00
C VAL A 42 -11.71 1.00 -0.95
N LEU A 43 -11.06 2.11 -1.30
CA LEU A 43 -9.60 2.21 -1.33
C LEU A 43 -8.98 2.07 0.06
N SER A 44 -9.55 2.74 1.08
CA SER A 44 -9.08 2.67 2.46
C SER A 44 -9.27 1.27 3.06
N ASN A 45 -10.41 0.61 2.84
CA ASN A 45 -10.61 -0.78 3.27
C ASN A 45 -9.60 -1.75 2.63
N ALA A 46 -9.25 -1.51 1.36
CA ALA A 46 -8.22 -2.32 0.69
C ALA A 46 -6.82 -2.04 1.25
N ALA A 47 -6.49 -0.79 1.57
CA ALA A 47 -5.23 -0.44 2.23
C ALA A 47 -5.09 -1.12 3.59
N ASP A 48 -6.13 -1.11 4.41
CA ASP A 48 -6.15 -1.80 5.70
C ASP A 48 -5.97 -3.31 5.54
N ASN A 49 -6.67 -3.92 4.58
CA ASN A 49 -6.51 -5.35 4.28
C ASN A 49 -5.06 -5.71 3.88
N LEU A 50 -4.42 -4.88 3.05
CA LEU A 50 -3.01 -5.09 2.67
C LEU A 50 -2.06 -5.04 3.88
N ARG A 51 -2.33 -4.16 4.85
CA ARG A 51 -1.53 -4.05 6.08
C ARG A 51 -1.75 -5.22 7.02
N GLU A 52 -2.98 -5.70 7.13
CA GLU A 52 -3.35 -6.78 8.05
C GLU A 52 -2.95 -8.16 7.54
N ASN A 53 -3.08 -8.42 6.23
CA ASN A 53 -2.99 -9.77 5.68
C ASN A 53 -1.71 -10.05 4.88
N ASP A 54 -0.87 -9.04 4.62
CA ASP A 54 0.38 -9.12 3.83
C ASP A 54 0.27 -10.09 2.63
N PRO A 55 -0.62 -9.81 1.67
CA PRO A 55 -0.96 -10.77 0.64
C PRO A 55 0.24 -11.06 -0.27
N ALA A 56 0.24 -12.25 -0.87
CA ALA A 56 1.31 -12.68 -1.76
C ALA A 56 1.48 -11.78 -3.01
N SER A 57 0.45 -11.01 -3.39
CA SER A 57 0.50 -10.10 -4.54
C SER A 57 -0.23 -8.77 -4.27
N PRO A 58 0.38 -7.85 -3.49
CA PRO A 58 -0.25 -6.57 -3.12
C PRO A 58 -0.62 -5.72 -4.33
N ALA A 59 0.15 -5.80 -5.41
CA ALA A 59 -0.09 -5.05 -6.63
C ALA A 59 -1.37 -5.49 -7.36
N ALA A 60 -1.70 -6.79 -7.34
CA ALA A 60 -2.93 -7.29 -7.95
C ALA A 60 -4.15 -6.83 -7.13
N ASP A 61 -4.05 -6.91 -5.81
CA ASP A 61 -5.11 -6.47 -4.90
C ASP A 61 -5.37 -4.95 -5.02
N ALA A 62 -4.31 -4.15 -5.16
CA ALA A 62 -4.44 -2.72 -5.41
C ALA A 62 -5.13 -2.40 -6.75
N GLN A 63 -4.84 -3.14 -7.82
CA GLN A 63 -5.52 -2.96 -9.10
C GLN A 63 -7.01 -3.29 -9.00
N ASN A 64 -7.35 -4.37 -8.29
CA ASN A 64 -8.75 -4.73 -8.01
C ASN A 64 -9.46 -3.64 -7.19
N ALA A 65 -8.78 -3.08 -6.19
CA ALA A 65 -9.32 -2.00 -5.36
C ALA A 65 -9.58 -0.73 -6.18
N LEU A 66 -8.65 -0.33 -7.06
CA LEU A 66 -8.83 0.81 -7.95
C LEU A 66 -10.01 0.62 -8.91
N GLN A 67 -10.18 -0.60 -9.46
CA GLN A 67 -11.33 -0.91 -10.30
C GLN A 67 -12.66 -0.85 -9.52
N ALA A 68 -12.69 -1.44 -8.32
CA ALA A 68 -13.87 -1.42 -7.46
C ALA A 68 -14.23 0.01 -7.01
N ALA A 69 -13.23 0.83 -6.70
CA ALA A 69 -13.42 2.24 -6.36
C ALA A 69 -13.99 3.03 -7.53
N GLY A 70 -13.50 2.79 -8.76
CA GLY A 70 -14.05 3.39 -9.98
C GLY A 70 -15.52 3.03 -10.20
N ASN A 71 -15.91 1.78 -9.94
CA ASN A 71 -17.30 1.35 -9.99
C ASN A 71 -18.15 2.02 -8.92
N ALA A 72 -17.67 2.06 -7.67
CA ALA A 72 -18.37 2.69 -6.56
C ALA A 72 -18.60 4.19 -6.80
N GLN A 73 -17.62 4.88 -7.40
CA GLN A 73 -17.76 6.29 -7.80
C GLN A 73 -18.70 6.48 -8.98
N ALA A 74 -18.78 5.52 -9.91
CA ALA A 74 -19.69 5.57 -11.05
C ALA A 74 -21.15 5.22 -10.72
N GLU A 75 -21.41 4.55 -9.58
CA GLU A 75 -22.75 4.22 -9.10
C GLU A 75 -23.40 5.37 -8.30
N GLN A 76 -22.60 6.26 -7.69
CA GLN A 76 -23.10 7.42 -6.94
C GLN A 76 -23.85 8.50 -7.77
N PRO A 77 -23.56 8.76 -9.07
CA PRO A 77 -24.26 9.74 -9.89
C PRO A 77 -25.74 9.40 -10.15
N GLN A 78 -26.16 8.14 -9.95
CA GLN A 78 -27.50 7.68 -10.32
C GLN A 78 -28.49 7.56 -9.15
N GLN A 79 -28.03 7.57 -7.90
CA GLN A 79 -28.92 7.41 -6.73
C GLN A 79 -29.42 8.72 -6.11
N GLN A 80 -29.11 9.88 -6.71
CA GLN A 80 -29.53 11.20 -6.20
C GLN A 80 -30.38 12.03 -7.18
N ARG A 81 -31.06 11.40 -8.15
CA ARG A 81 -32.01 12.11 -9.04
C ARG A 81 -33.44 11.67 -8.83
#